data_AF-A0A813ENE6-F1
#
_entry.id   AF-A0A813ENE6-F1
#
_cell.length_a   1.000
_cell.length_b   1.000
_cell.length_c   1.000
_cell.angle_alpha   90.00
_cell.angle_beta   90.00
_cell.angle_gamma   90.00
#
_symmetry.space_group_name_H-M   'P 1'
#
loop_
_entity.id
_entity.type
_entity.pdbx_description
1 polymer ?
#
loop_
_entity_poly.entity_id
_entity_poly.type
_entity_poly.pdbx_seq_one_letter_code
_entity_poly.pdbx_strand_id
1 'polypeptide(L)'
;MRARMDTKAAKSPVQKNFVSAKQKQTKRSLERQSKDNKKKKMGAEIWPIDIPDGVTMLHIEFDEWNGGGFPKPGNQGVIDFIALLQLKLGQKVRVVANYRKALKELSPTGDWRPGSFEVVDLNKSELLFSKLQTGISIFQDQAGLDEMIYKLDQQLEAA
;
A
#
# COMPACT_ATOMS: atom_id res chain seq x y z
N MET A 1 -23.31 38.24 79.79
CA MET A 1 -23.49 37.54 78.50
C MET A 1 -22.26 37.80 77.64
N ARG A 2 -21.51 36.75 77.27
CA ARG A 2 -20.32 36.83 76.40
C ARG A 2 -20.62 36.09 75.09
N ALA A 3 -20.52 36.78 73.96
CA ALA A 3 -20.50 36.19 72.62
C ALA A 3 -19.05 35.87 72.21
N ARG A 4 -18.89 34.88 71.30
CA ARG A 4 -17.74 34.51 70.42
C ARG A 4 -17.65 32.97 70.37
N MET A 5 -17.43 32.26 69.26
CA MET A 5 -17.07 32.58 67.88
C MET A 5 -17.40 31.33 67.03
N ASP A 6 -18.11 31.48 65.91
CA ASP A 6 -18.25 30.43 64.89
C ASP A 6 -17.02 30.40 63.99
N THR A 7 -16.30 29.28 63.95
CA THR A 7 -15.18 29.07 63.03
C THR A 7 -15.69 28.63 61.66
N LYS A 8 -15.68 29.54 60.69
CA LYS A 8 -15.91 29.20 59.27
C LYS A 8 -14.69 28.45 58.72
N ALA A 9 -14.88 27.18 58.36
CA ALA A 9 -13.91 26.38 57.61
C ALA A 9 -13.68 26.97 56.20
N ALA A 10 -12.44 27.36 55.89
CA ALA A 10 -12.03 27.76 54.55
C ALA A 10 -11.93 26.52 53.64
N LYS A 11 -12.62 26.55 52.48
CA LYS A 11 -12.55 25.50 51.46
C LYS A 11 -11.17 25.53 50.78
N SER A 12 -10.48 24.40 50.76
CA SER A 12 -9.18 24.21 50.10
C SER A 12 -9.26 24.47 48.58
N PRO A 13 -8.20 25.01 47.94
CA PRO A 13 -8.25 25.39 46.53
C PRO A 13 -8.17 24.18 45.58
N VAL A 14 -8.94 24.29 44.50
CA VAL A 14 -9.07 23.38 43.36
C VAL A 14 -7.71 22.90 42.86
N GLN A 15 -7.51 21.58 42.85
CA GLN A 15 -6.34 20.93 42.25
C GLN A 15 -6.28 21.27 40.75
N LYS A 16 -5.29 22.07 40.34
CA LYS A 16 -5.00 22.34 38.92
C LYS A 16 -4.46 21.06 38.30
N ASN A 17 -5.17 20.52 37.30
CA ASN A 17 -4.79 19.34 36.53
C ASN A 17 -3.34 19.44 36.01
N PHE A 18 -2.40 18.81 36.71
CA PHE A 18 -1.01 18.70 36.29
C PHE A 18 -0.92 17.68 35.17
N VAL A 19 -0.95 18.16 33.93
CA VAL A 19 -0.67 17.32 32.76
C VAL A 19 0.80 16.93 32.82
N SER A 20 1.06 15.63 32.95
CA SER A 20 2.42 15.12 33.13
C SER A 20 3.28 15.36 31.89
N ALA A 21 4.61 15.43 32.07
CA ALA A 21 5.55 15.56 30.95
C ALA A 21 5.36 14.46 29.90
N LYS A 22 5.01 13.25 30.34
CA LYS A 22 4.70 12.10 29.48
C LYS A 22 3.44 12.34 28.64
N GLN A 23 2.37 12.88 29.22
CA GLN A 23 1.15 13.24 28.48
C GLN A 23 1.40 14.36 27.45
N LYS A 24 2.23 15.36 27.79
CA LYS A 24 2.64 16.41 26.84
C LYS A 24 3.46 15.85 25.68
N GLN A 25 4.34 14.87 25.93
CA GLN A 25 5.10 14.18 24.88
C GLN A 25 4.21 13.33 23.98
N THR A 26 3.30 12.54 24.55
CA THR A 26 2.34 11.74 23.77
C THR A 26 1.48 12.64 22.89
N LYS A 27 0.97 13.76 23.42
CA LYS A 27 0.20 14.73 22.64
C LYS A 27 1.02 15.33 21.49
N ARG A 28 2.27 15.73 21.74
CA ARG A 28 3.17 16.24 20.70
C ARG A 28 3.51 15.19 19.64
N SER A 29 3.64 13.92 20.02
CA SER A 29 3.88 12.82 19.07
C SER A 29 2.68 12.61 18.15
N LEU A 30 1.47 12.56 18.72
CA LEU A 30 0.22 12.44 17.96
C LEU A 30 -0.02 13.64 17.03
N GLU A 31 0.26 14.86 17.50
CA GLU A 31 0.17 16.08 16.68
C GLU A 31 1.18 16.11 15.53
N ARG A 32 2.38 15.50 15.68
CA ARG A 32 3.34 15.34 14.58
C ARG A 32 2.91 14.26 13.61
N GLN A 33 2.52 13.09 14.10
CA GLN A 33 2.01 11.99 13.26
C GLN A 33 0.80 12.41 12.43
N SER A 34 -0.13 13.19 12.98
CA SER A 34 -1.30 13.71 12.25
C SER A 34 -0.97 14.76 11.20
N LYS A 35 0.14 15.51 11.35
CA LYS A 35 0.62 16.44 10.32
C LYS A 35 1.36 15.71 9.20
N ASP A 36 2.14 14.68 9.53
CA ASP A 36 2.85 13.86 8.53
C ASP A 36 1.89 12.89 7.81
N ASN A 37 0.77 12.51 8.44
CA ASN A 37 -0.35 11.79 7.82
C ASN A 37 -1.36 12.68 7.07
N LYS A 38 -1.07 13.98 6.84
CA LYS A 38 -1.74 14.67 5.73
C LYS A 38 -1.27 13.97 4.46
N LYS A 39 -2.01 12.93 4.07
CA LYS A 39 -1.98 12.28 2.78
C LYS A 39 -1.72 13.40 1.78
N LYS A 40 -0.51 13.44 1.21
CA LYS A 40 -0.29 14.17 -0.03
C LYS A 40 -1.45 13.70 -0.89
N LYS A 41 -2.38 14.60 -1.23
CA LYS A 41 -3.39 14.30 -2.24
C LYS A 41 -2.53 13.95 -3.44
N MET A 42 -2.32 12.65 -3.67
CA MET A 42 -1.68 12.18 -4.88
C MET A 42 -2.47 12.89 -5.97
N GLY A 43 -1.76 13.62 -6.85
CA GLY A 43 -2.40 14.29 -7.97
C GLY A 43 -3.34 13.30 -8.66
N ALA A 44 -4.35 13.83 -9.36
CA ALA A 44 -5.31 12.98 -10.07
C ALA A 44 -4.57 11.82 -10.76
N GLU A 45 -4.90 10.59 -10.36
CA GLU A 45 -4.33 9.37 -10.95
C GLU A 45 -4.49 9.49 -12.48
N ILE A 46 -3.41 9.49 -13.25
CA ILE A 46 -3.45 9.66 -14.71
C ILE A 46 -3.74 8.28 -15.33
N TRP A 47 -4.81 8.17 -16.11
CA TRP A 47 -5.19 6.94 -16.81
C TRP A 47 -5.89 7.29 -18.12
N PRO A 48 -5.52 6.67 -19.26
CA PRO A 48 -4.43 5.69 -19.40
C PRO A 48 -3.06 6.29 -19.03
N ILE A 49 -2.14 5.46 -18.55
CA ILE A 49 -0.77 5.91 -18.26
C ILE A 49 -0.08 6.11 -19.61
N ASP A 50 0.61 7.23 -19.78
CA ASP A 50 1.49 7.42 -20.93
C ASP A 50 2.71 6.51 -20.76
N ILE A 51 2.81 5.48 -21.62
CA ILE A 51 3.84 4.44 -21.52
C ILE A 51 4.99 4.85 -22.43
N PRO A 52 6.21 5.07 -21.89
CA PRO A 52 7.35 5.44 -22.71
C PRO A 52 7.68 4.37 -23.77
N ASP A 53 8.14 4.80 -24.94
CA ASP A 53 8.62 3.91 -25.99
C ASP A 53 9.72 2.97 -25.45
N GLY A 54 9.63 1.69 -25.82
CA GLY A 54 10.56 0.64 -25.36
C GLY A 54 10.39 0.24 -23.89
N VAL A 55 9.31 0.65 -23.21
CA VAL A 55 8.98 0.22 -21.86
C VAL A 55 7.65 -0.53 -21.84
N THR A 56 7.64 -1.71 -21.22
CA THR A 56 6.43 -2.44 -20.89
C THR A 56 5.96 -2.06 -19.48
N MET A 57 4.69 -1.67 -19.36
CA MET A 57 4.08 -1.33 -18.09
C MET A 57 3.19 -2.48 -17.63
N LEU A 58 3.51 -3.07 -16.48
CA LEU A 58 2.71 -4.13 -15.87
C LEU A 58 1.84 -3.57 -14.76
N HIS A 59 0.57 -3.97 -14.74
CA HIS A 59 -0.27 -3.85 -13.58
C HIS A 59 -0.24 -5.13 -12.77
N ILE A 60 -0.13 -4.99 -11.45
CA ILE A 60 -0.25 -6.11 -10.52
C ILE A 60 -1.45 -5.88 -9.63
N GLU A 61 -2.45 -6.75 -9.75
CA GLU A 61 -3.49 -6.91 -8.74
C GLU A 61 -2.98 -7.89 -7.68
N PHE A 62 -3.06 -7.51 -6.41
CA PHE A 62 -2.75 -8.42 -5.31
C PHE A 62 -3.63 -8.13 -4.09
N ASP A 63 -3.81 -9.15 -3.25
CA ASP A 63 -4.56 -9.04 -2.00
C ASP A 63 -3.94 -8.01 -1.04
N GLU A 64 -4.60 -6.86 -0.89
CA GLU A 64 -4.23 -5.83 0.08
C GLU A 64 -5.05 -6.00 1.37
N TRP A 65 -4.63 -6.92 2.24
CA TRP A 65 -5.30 -7.08 3.53
C TRP A 65 -5.19 -5.79 4.38
N ASN A 66 -6.30 -5.04 4.47
CA ASN A 66 -6.43 -3.71 5.09
C ASN A 66 -6.27 -3.64 6.64
N GLY A 67 -5.76 -4.69 7.32
CA GLY A 67 -5.87 -4.85 8.79
C GLY A 67 -4.58 -4.88 9.63
N GLY A 68 -3.53 -4.08 9.39
CA GLY A 68 -2.35 -4.04 10.30
C GLY A 68 -0.96 -3.78 9.69
N GLY A 69 0.06 -3.62 10.54
CA GLY A 69 1.36 -3.02 10.19
C GLY A 69 2.19 -3.71 9.10
N PHE A 70 3.11 -2.95 8.52
CA PHE A 70 4.12 -3.37 7.54
C PHE A 70 5.26 -4.16 8.22
N PRO A 71 5.82 -5.22 7.58
CA PRO A 71 5.42 -5.86 6.34
C PRO A 71 4.36 -6.97 6.55
N LYS A 72 3.50 -7.20 5.54
CA LYS A 72 2.49 -8.28 5.52
C LYS A 72 2.72 -9.26 4.36
N PRO A 73 2.31 -10.53 4.49
CA PRO A 73 2.28 -11.49 3.37
C PRO A 73 1.38 -10.94 2.24
N GLY A 74 1.89 -10.98 1.01
CA GLY A 74 1.34 -10.25 -0.15
C GLY A 74 2.30 -9.16 -0.63
N ASN A 75 2.63 -8.20 0.24
CA ASN A 75 3.55 -7.10 -0.11
C ASN A 75 4.97 -7.59 -0.38
N GLN A 76 5.49 -8.54 0.42
CA GLN A 76 6.84 -9.06 0.20
C GLN A 76 6.93 -9.80 -1.13
N GLY A 77 5.91 -10.59 -1.49
CA GLY A 77 5.86 -11.26 -2.79
C GLY A 77 5.84 -10.26 -3.95
N VAL A 78 5.11 -9.16 -3.83
CA VAL A 78 5.14 -8.09 -4.85
C VAL A 78 6.52 -7.43 -4.92
N ILE A 79 7.17 -7.15 -3.78
CA ILE A 79 8.52 -6.58 -3.74
C ILE A 79 9.53 -7.52 -4.40
N ASP A 80 9.52 -8.80 -4.01
CA ASP A 80 10.42 -9.82 -4.55
C ASP A 80 10.19 -10.01 -6.05
N PHE A 81 8.93 -9.93 -6.50
CA PHE A 81 8.56 -10.03 -7.90
C PHE A 81 9.09 -8.84 -8.70
N ILE A 82 8.90 -7.62 -8.20
CA ILE A 82 9.44 -6.40 -8.82
C ILE A 82 10.97 -6.47 -8.86
N ALA A 83 11.62 -6.91 -7.78
CA ALA A 83 13.07 -7.05 -7.73
C ALA A 83 13.58 -8.08 -8.74
N LEU A 84 12.87 -9.20 -8.90
CA LEU A 84 13.18 -10.23 -9.90
C LEU A 84 13.05 -9.68 -11.32
N LEU A 85 11.96 -8.98 -11.63
CA LEU A 85 11.76 -8.37 -12.95
C LEU A 85 12.85 -7.34 -13.25
N GLN A 86 13.21 -6.50 -12.27
CA GLN A 86 14.30 -5.53 -12.43
C GLN A 86 15.65 -6.22 -12.66
N LEU A 87 15.91 -7.33 -11.98
CA LEU A 87 17.14 -8.10 -12.16
C LEU A 87 17.23 -8.72 -13.56
N LYS A 88 16.10 -9.22 -14.09
CA LYS A 88 16.05 -9.98 -15.35
C LYS A 88 15.88 -9.08 -16.58
N LEU A 89 15.00 -8.09 -16.51
CA LEU A 89 14.56 -7.27 -17.64
C LEU A 89 14.97 -5.79 -17.50
N GLY A 90 15.58 -5.40 -16.37
CA GLY A 90 16.13 -4.07 -16.16
C GLY A 90 15.06 -2.98 -16.17
N GLN A 91 15.40 -1.84 -16.79
CA GLN A 91 14.53 -0.66 -16.85
C GLN A 91 13.46 -0.75 -17.94
N LYS A 92 13.46 -1.82 -18.74
CA LYS A 92 12.49 -2.06 -19.81
C LYS A 92 11.10 -2.39 -19.27
N VAL A 93 10.99 -2.76 -17.99
CA VAL A 93 9.71 -3.07 -17.33
C VAL A 93 9.45 -2.14 -16.17
N ARG A 94 8.24 -1.60 -16.11
CA ARG A 94 7.72 -0.84 -14.96
C ARG A 94 6.49 -1.51 -14.40
N VAL A 95 6.28 -1.38 -13.10
CA VAL A 95 5.19 -2.05 -12.39
C VAL A 95 4.34 -1.02 -11.65
N VAL A 96 3.03 -1.11 -11.81
CA VAL A 96 2.03 -0.38 -11.03
C VAL A 96 1.16 -1.36 -10.26
N ALA A 97 1.25 -1.35 -8.93
CA ALA A 97 0.56 -2.31 -8.09
C ALA A 97 -0.75 -1.72 -7.53
N ASN A 98 -1.84 -2.49 -7.56
CA ASN A 98 -3.19 -2.11 -7.13
C ASN A 98 -3.63 -0.71 -7.60
N TYR A 99 -3.25 -0.34 -8.83
CA TYR A 99 -3.62 0.96 -9.38
C TYR A 99 -5.14 1.05 -9.59
N ARG A 100 -5.81 1.94 -8.85
CA ARG A 100 -7.28 1.93 -8.75
C ARG A 100 -8.00 2.08 -10.07
N LYS A 101 -7.48 2.91 -10.98
CA LYS A 101 -8.08 3.07 -12.31
C LYS A 101 -7.91 1.83 -13.18
N ALA A 102 -6.75 1.17 -13.12
CA ALA A 102 -6.53 -0.11 -13.78
C ALA A 102 -7.44 -1.20 -13.19
N LEU A 103 -7.59 -1.26 -11.87
CA LEU A 103 -8.50 -2.20 -11.20
C LEU A 103 -9.94 -2.04 -11.69
N LYS A 104 -10.44 -0.81 -11.84
CA LYS A 104 -11.80 -0.55 -12.33
C LYS A 104 -12.08 -1.08 -13.73
N GLU A 105 -11.05 -1.17 -14.56
CA GLU A 105 -11.16 -1.58 -15.96
C GLU A 105 -10.82 -3.07 -16.16
N LEU A 106 -9.79 -3.55 -15.47
CA LEU A 106 -9.20 -4.87 -15.68
C LEU A 106 -9.68 -5.92 -14.67
N SER A 107 -10.00 -5.51 -13.43
CA SER A 107 -10.52 -6.45 -12.43
C SER A 107 -12.02 -6.67 -12.64
N PRO A 108 -12.51 -7.92 -12.63
CA PRO A 108 -13.95 -8.21 -12.71
C PRO A 108 -14.77 -7.54 -11.60
N THR A 109 -14.16 -7.27 -10.44
CA THR A 109 -14.82 -6.63 -9.29
C THR A 109 -14.63 -5.12 -9.25
N GLY A 110 -13.78 -4.56 -10.13
CA GLY A 110 -13.39 -3.15 -10.10
C GLY A 110 -12.51 -2.75 -8.89
N ASP A 111 -12.08 -3.74 -8.10
CA ASP A 111 -11.23 -3.60 -6.91
C ASP A 111 -10.32 -4.85 -6.81
N TRP A 112 -9.32 -4.82 -5.93
CA TRP A 112 -8.46 -5.98 -5.67
C TRP A 112 -9.28 -7.13 -5.05
N ARG A 113 -8.94 -8.37 -5.41
CA ARG A 113 -9.63 -9.57 -4.91
C ARG A 113 -8.83 -10.26 -3.81
N PRO A 114 -9.50 -10.77 -2.76
CA PRO A 114 -8.82 -11.57 -1.75
C PRO A 114 -8.07 -12.76 -2.35
N GLY A 115 -6.84 -12.99 -1.89
CA GLY A 115 -5.96 -14.04 -2.37
C GLY A 115 -5.35 -13.83 -3.76
N SER A 116 -5.69 -12.75 -4.48
CA SER A 116 -5.24 -12.55 -5.86
C SER A 116 -3.75 -12.23 -5.97
N PHE A 117 -3.19 -12.61 -7.11
CA PHE A 117 -1.89 -12.17 -7.61
C PHE A 117 -1.99 -12.28 -9.13
N GLU A 118 -2.35 -11.18 -9.78
CA GLU A 118 -2.63 -11.11 -11.21
C GLU A 118 -1.66 -10.14 -11.84
N VAL A 119 -1.01 -10.55 -12.92
CA VAL A 119 -0.06 -9.72 -13.66
C VAL A 119 -0.62 -9.47 -15.04
N VAL A 120 -0.86 -8.20 -15.37
CA VAL A 120 -1.42 -7.77 -16.65
C VAL A 120 -0.43 -6.84 -17.36
N ASP A 121 -0.17 -7.08 -18.64
CA ASP A 121 0.54 -6.13 -19.51
C ASP A 121 -0.44 -5.03 -19.94
N LEU A 122 -0.16 -3.78 -19.52
CA LEU A 122 -0.98 -2.63 -19.87
C LEU A 122 -0.80 -2.16 -21.31
N ASN A 123 0.33 -2.45 -21.95
CA ASN A 123 0.56 -2.10 -23.34
C ASN A 123 -0.37 -2.91 -24.26
N LYS A 124 -0.61 -4.18 -23.91
CA LYS A 124 -1.37 -5.15 -24.72
C LYS A 124 -2.74 -5.49 -24.13
N SER A 125 -3.01 -5.07 -22.90
CA SER A 125 -4.17 -5.52 -22.12
C SER A 125 -4.26 -7.05 -22.01
N GLU A 126 -3.11 -7.70 -21.82
CA GLU A 126 -2.97 -9.16 -21.78
C GLU A 126 -2.73 -9.65 -20.35
N LEU A 127 -3.49 -10.65 -19.90
CA LEU A 127 -3.26 -11.33 -18.61
C LEU A 127 -2.10 -12.31 -18.77
N LEU A 128 -0.99 -12.02 -18.09
CA LEU A 128 0.23 -12.82 -18.13
C LEU A 128 0.25 -13.93 -17.08
N PHE A 129 -0.34 -13.66 -15.91
CA PHE A 129 -0.41 -14.62 -14.81
C PHE A 129 -1.63 -14.36 -13.93
N SER A 130 -2.26 -15.44 -13.45
CA SER A 130 -3.38 -15.39 -12.51
C SER A 130 -3.27 -16.47 -11.45
N LYS A 131 -3.02 -16.07 -10.20
CA LYS A 131 -3.05 -16.98 -9.07
C LYS A 131 -4.46 -17.51 -8.81
N LEU A 132 -5.50 -16.71 -9.06
CA LEU A 132 -6.88 -17.17 -8.87
C LEU A 132 -7.26 -18.28 -9.85
N GLN A 133 -6.67 -18.28 -11.06
CA GLN A 133 -6.86 -19.33 -12.05
C GLN A 133 -6.02 -20.57 -11.76
N THR A 134 -4.73 -20.40 -11.43
CA THR A 134 -3.81 -21.53 -11.21
C THR A 134 -3.97 -22.16 -9.82
N GLY A 135 -4.44 -21.39 -8.84
CA GLY A 135 -4.46 -21.76 -7.43
C GLY A 135 -3.08 -21.75 -6.76
N ILE A 136 -2.02 -21.39 -7.48
CA ILE A 136 -0.62 -21.51 -7.04
C ILE A 136 0.03 -20.13 -6.98
N SER A 137 0.86 -19.90 -5.97
CA SER A 137 1.66 -18.67 -5.88
C SER A 137 2.68 -18.61 -7.02
N ILE A 138 2.93 -17.44 -7.58
CA ILE A 138 3.91 -17.27 -8.67
C ILE A 138 5.33 -17.75 -8.30
N PHE A 139 5.69 -17.68 -7.02
CA PHE A 139 6.99 -18.16 -6.52
C PHE A 139 7.04 -19.66 -6.23
N GLN A 140 5.88 -20.32 -6.24
CA GLN A 140 5.79 -21.79 -6.14
C GLN A 140 5.74 -22.43 -7.53
N ASP A 141 5.27 -21.69 -8.53
CA ASP A 141 5.22 -22.10 -9.93
C ASP A 141 6.43 -21.56 -10.71
N GLN A 142 7.60 -22.18 -10.50
CA GLN A 142 8.84 -21.75 -11.16
C GLN A 142 8.72 -21.83 -12.70
N ALA A 143 8.03 -22.85 -13.22
CA ALA A 143 7.86 -23.03 -14.66
C ALA A 143 6.97 -21.93 -15.26
N GLY A 144 5.84 -21.60 -14.63
CA GLY A 144 4.97 -20.51 -15.07
C GLY A 144 5.64 -19.14 -14.95
N LEU A 145 6.43 -18.91 -13.90
CA LEU A 145 7.23 -17.70 -13.73
C LEU A 145 8.28 -17.55 -14.84
N ASP A 146 9.02 -18.61 -15.14
CA ASP A 146 10.04 -18.60 -16.21
C ASP A 146 9.40 -18.42 -17.59
N GLU A 147 8.26 -19.07 -17.86
CA GLU A 147 7.50 -18.90 -19.11
C GLU A 147 7.02 -17.45 -19.25
N MET A 148 6.49 -16.86 -18.19
CA MET A 148 6.03 -15.47 -18.21
C MET A 148 7.18 -14.49 -18.46
N ILE A 149 8.32 -14.67 -17.77
CA ILE A 149 9.51 -13.83 -17.98
C ILE A 149 10.01 -13.98 -19.42
N TYR A 150 10.05 -15.20 -19.95
CA TYR A 150 10.45 -15.45 -21.33
C TYR A 150 9.52 -14.76 -22.33
N LYS A 151 8.20 -14.85 -22.13
CA LYS A 151 7.22 -14.12 -22.96
C LYS A 151 7.47 -12.62 -22.91
N LEU A 152 7.65 -12.04 -21.72
CA LEU A 152 7.95 -10.62 -21.57
C LEU A 152 9.23 -10.21 -22.30
N ASP A 153 10.29 -11.00 -22.19
CA ASP A 153 11.56 -10.73 -22.86
C ASP A 153 11.41 -10.76 -24.39
N GLN A 154 10.73 -11.76 -24.94
CA GLN A 154 10.43 -11.82 -26.38
C GLN A 154 9.61 -10.63 -26.87
N GLN A 155 8.65 -10.19 -26.05
CA GLN A 155 7.83 -9.03 -26.35
C GLN A 155 8.62 -7.71 -26.35
N LEU A 156 9.65 -7.61 -25.51
CA LEU A 156 10.53 -6.45 -25.43
C LEU A 156 11.53 -6.38 -26.58
N GLU A 157 11.97 -7.51 -27.11
CA GLU A 157 12.88 -7.55 -28.27
C GLU A 157 12.14 -7.32 -29.61
N ALA A 158 10.82 -7.53 -29.63
CA ALA A 158 9.99 -7.30 -30.81
C ALA A 158 9.43 -5.86 -30.93
N ALA A 159 9.64 -5.02 -29.91
CA ALA A 159 9.14 -3.65 -29.80
C ALA A 159 10.22 -2.62 -30.16
#